data_AF-A0A917ZB82-F1
#
_entry.id   AF-A0A917ZB82-F1
#
_cell.length_a   1.000
_cell.length_b   1.000
_cell.length_c   1.000
_cell.angle_alpha   90.00
_cell.angle_beta   90.00
_cell.angle_gamma   90.00
#
_symmetry.space_group_name_H-M   'P 1'
#
loop_
_entity.id
_entity.type
_entity.pdbx_description
1 polymer ?
#
loop_
_entity_poly.entity_id
_entity_poly.type
_entity_poly.pdbx_seq_one_letter_code
_entity_poly.pdbx_strand_id
1 'polypeptide(L)'
;MSRDPRDRLRALFDPGTVRPLPGDDGCGVLAARGGIGGRPAVAYATDPGRMGGAMGAEGCAGIVDTIDLGVRERMPVVGLWHSGGARLGEGVTALDGVGQVFAAMVRASGTVPQISVVLGPAAGGAAYGPALTDVVIMSDSGRVFVTGPDVVRKVTGEDVDMEHLGGPDPHSRRSGLAHLTAPDDEAAIDAARRVTILLGGQGELRPGDARADAGLGELLPERANRAYDVHRIVARLLDGPGEELHPKWAPNLVTTLGRLTGRTVGVIANNPLRKGGCLDAAAAEKAARFVRMCDSLGVPLVVLVDVPGYLPGVRQEWDGVVRRGAKLLHAFAEAVVPRVTLVIRKSYGGAYVAMNSRALGASAVFAWPTAEVAVMGAEAAVDILHRRKLRDGPEDGREELRRRLIAEHEQQVGGVGKAVEIGVVDEVIEPADTRRRLADALLRAVPLRGNHTNIPL
;
A
#
# COMPACT_ATOMS: atom_id res chain seq x y z
N MET A 1 -24.82 -7.32 -11.43
CA MET A 1 -24.18 -8.54 -11.98
C MET A 1 -24.75 -9.80 -11.31
N SER A 2 -24.76 -10.94 -12.03
CA SER A 2 -25.13 -12.26 -11.50
C SER A 2 -24.23 -12.71 -10.34
N ARG A 3 -24.79 -13.50 -9.41
CA ARG A 3 -24.02 -14.17 -8.33
C ARG A 3 -23.41 -15.50 -8.77
N ASP A 4 -23.76 -15.98 -9.97
CA ASP A 4 -23.21 -17.21 -10.54
C ASP A 4 -21.68 -17.06 -10.70
N PRO A 5 -20.87 -17.96 -10.14
CA PRO A 5 -19.42 -17.93 -10.28
C PRO A 5 -18.95 -17.98 -11.74
N ARG A 6 -19.69 -18.62 -12.66
CA ARG A 6 -19.36 -18.65 -14.10
C ARG A 6 -19.43 -17.26 -14.71
N ASP A 7 -20.46 -16.50 -14.37
CA ASP A 7 -20.64 -15.14 -14.90
C ASP A 7 -19.58 -14.20 -14.32
N ARG A 8 -19.25 -14.35 -13.04
CA ARG A 8 -18.17 -13.62 -12.36
C ARG A 8 -16.80 -13.90 -13.00
N LEU A 9 -16.49 -15.16 -13.29
CA LEU A 9 -15.25 -15.54 -13.98
C LEU A 9 -15.22 -14.99 -15.43
N ARG A 10 -16.35 -15.02 -16.14
CA ARG A 10 -16.45 -14.43 -17.49
C ARG A 10 -16.26 -12.92 -17.48
N ALA A 11 -16.77 -12.22 -16.47
CA ALA A 11 -16.56 -10.77 -16.30
C ALA A 11 -15.10 -10.44 -15.95
N LEU A 12 -14.44 -11.31 -15.18
CA LEU A 12 -13.04 -11.12 -14.78
C LEU A 12 -12.06 -11.29 -15.94
N PHE A 13 -12.25 -12.28 -16.80
CA PHE A 13 -11.32 -12.60 -17.89
C PHE A 13 -11.68 -11.89 -19.20
N ASP A 14 -10.69 -11.78 -20.08
CA ASP A 14 -10.87 -11.25 -21.41
C ASP A 14 -11.83 -12.14 -22.23
N PRO A 15 -12.73 -11.56 -23.05
CA PRO A 15 -13.73 -12.31 -23.80
C PRO A 15 -13.13 -13.45 -24.63
N GLY A 16 -13.74 -14.64 -24.55
CA GLY A 16 -13.32 -15.82 -25.31
C GLY A 16 -12.06 -16.53 -24.79
N THR A 17 -11.44 -16.06 -23.70
CA THR A 17 -10.21 -16.65 -23.17
C THR A 17 -10.42 -17.66 -22.02
N VAL A 18 -11.61 -17.66 -21.41
CA VAL A 18 -11.94 -18.48 -20.24
C VAL A 18 -11.86 -19.97 -20.56
N ARG A 19 -11.04 -20.70 -19.81
CA ARG A 19 -10.96 -22.15 -19.84
C ARG A 19 -11.15 -22.68 -18.41
N PRO A 20 -12.25 -23.37 -18.12
CA PRO A 20 -12.45 -24.01 -16.82
C PRO A 20 -11.30 -24.95 -16.48
N LEU A 21 -10.93 -24.99 -15.20
CA LEU A 21 -10.03 -26.00 -14.66
C LEU A 21 -10.86 -27.22 -14.20
N PRO A 22 -10.28 -28.43 -14.17
CA PRO A 22 -10.97 -29.62 -13.66
C PRO A 22 -11.47 -29.43 -12.22
N GLY A 23 -12.59 -30.07 -11.85
CA GLY A 23 -13.12 -30.06 -10.48
C GLY A 23 -14.45 -29.31 -10.24
N ASP A 24 -15.20 -28.94 -11.29
CA ASP A 24 -16.55 -28.31 -11.20
C ASP A 24 -17.67 -29.33 -10.88
N ASP A 25 -17.36 -30.46 -10.22
CA ASP A 25 -18.31 -31.56 -9.95
C ASP A 25 -19.30 -31.23 -8.81
N GLY A 26 -19.55 -29.93 -8.62
CA GLY A 26 -20.51 -29.44 -7.66
C GLY A 26 -20.00 -29.21 -6.24
N CYS A 27 -18.68 -29.19 -6.07
CA CYS A 27 -17.99 -28.97 -4.82
C CYS A 27 -18.22 -27.58 -4.18
N GLY A 28 -18.82 -26.62 -4.90
CA GLY A 28 -19.11 -25.27 -4.41
C GLY A 28 -18.07 -24.22 -4.78
N VAL A 29 -17.07 -24.58 -5.59
CA VAL A 29 -16.04 -23.68 -6.11
C VAL A 29 -15.86 -23.95 -7.60
N LEU A 30 -15.75 -22.89 -8.39
CA LEU A 30 -15.35 -22.98 -9.79
C LEU A 30 -13.98 -22.34 -9.96
N ALA A 31 -13.14 -22.95 -10.79
CA ALA A 31 -11.84 -22.41 -11.14
C ALA A 31 -11.65 -22.35 -12.66
N ALA A 32 -10.88 -21.36 -13.11
CA ALA A 32 -10.60 -21.15 -14.52
C ALA A 32 -9.25 -20.47 -14.72
N ARG A 33 -8.73 -20.61 -15.94
CA ARG A 33 -7.61 -19.82 -16.47
C ARG A 33 -8.09 -18.97 -17.66
N GLY A 34 -7.46 -17.83 -17.87
CA GLY A 34 -7.80 -16.92 -18.97
C GLY A 34 -6.80 -15.77 -19.10
N GLY A 35 -7.09 -14.86 -20.02
CA GLY A 35 -6.35 -13.60 -20.16
C GLY A 35 -6.98 -12.51 -19.29
N ILE A 36 -6.16 -11.64 -18.69
CA ILE A 36 -6.59 -10.36 -18.10
C ILE A 36 -5.67 -9.29 -18.66
N GLY A 37 -6.21 -8.41 -19.52
CA GLY A 37 -5.40 -7.42 -20.24
C GLY A 37 -4.34 -8.07 -21.13
N GLY A 38 -4.68 -9.19 -21.76
CA GLY A 38 -3.79 -9.96 -22.63
C GLY A 38 -2.75 -10.83 -21.91
N ARG A 39 -2.71 -10.84 -20.57
CA ARG A 39 -1.76 -11.65 -19.78
C ARG A 39 -2.44 -12.83 -19.11
N PRO A 40 -1.78 -13.99 -19.03
CA PRO A 40 -2.38 -15.18 -18.45
C PRO A 40 -2.56 -15.03 -16.92
N ALA A 41 -3.71 -15.44 -16.41
CA ALA A 41 -4.05 -15.46 -15.00
C ALA A 41 -4.93 -16.68 -14.68
N VAL A 42 -4.97 -17.05 -13.40
CA VAL A 42 -5.89 -18.08 -12.86
C VAL A 42 -6.80 -17.46 -11.82
N ALA A 43 -8.01 -17.99 -11.72
CA ALA A 43 -8.98 -17.51 -10.75
C ALA A 43 -9.85 -18.64 -10.23
N TYR A 44 -10.31 -18.48 -8.99
CA TYR A 44 -11.33 -19.33 -8.37
C TYR A 44 -12.47 -18.46 -7.85
N ALA A 45 -13.68 -19.02 -7.81
CA ALA A 45 -14.89 -18.34 -7.36
C ALA A 45 -15.74 -19.29 -6.53
N THR A 46 -16.07 -18.90 -5.30
CA THR A 46 -17.00 -19.66 -4.45
C THR A 46 -18.44 -19.44 -4.92
N ASP A 47 -19.23 -20.50 -4.97
CA ASP A 47 -20.62 -20.50 -5.45
C ASP A 47 -21.62 -20.28 -4.29
N PRO A 48 -22.20 -19.08 -4.12
CA PRO A 48 -23.18 -18.85 -3.06
C PRO A 48 -24.49 -19.62 -3.26
N GLY A 49 -24.79 -20.07 -4.48
CA GLY A 49 -25.95 -20.93 -4.76
C GLY A 49 -25.83 -22.32 -4.14
N ARG A 50 -24.62 -22.75 -3.76
CA ARG A 50 -24.35 -24.05 -3.12
C ARG A 50 -24.04 -23.85 -1.64
N MET A 51 -25.07 -24.09 -0.81
CA MET A 51 -24.96 -24.00 0.66
C MET A 51 -24.40 -22.64 1.14
N GLY A 52 -24.73 -21.55 0.46
CA GLY A 52 -24.20 -20.22 0.80
C GLY A 52 -22.70 -20.06 0.54
N GLY A 53 -22.12 -20.86 -0.37
CA GLY A 53 -20.68 -20.83 -0.67
C GLY A 53 -19.83 -21.51 0.39
N ALA A 54 -20.41 -22.41 1.18
CA ALA A 54 -19.70 -23.09 2.25
C ALA A 54 -18.55 -23.96 1.71
N MET A 55 -17.35 -23.71 2.23
CA MET A 55 -16.09 -24.36 1.86
C MET A 55 -16.05 -25.77 2.44
N GLY A 56 -16.24 -26.78 1.57
CA GLY A 56 -15.99 -28.19 1.86
C GLY A 56 -14.62 -28.63 1.36
N ALA A 57 -14.19 -29.83 1.73
CA ALA A 57 -12.84 -30.35 1.45
C ALA A 57 -12.49 -30.36 -0.05
N GLU A 58 -13.40 -30.83 -0.90
CA GLU A 58 -13.20 -30.86 -2.35
C GLU A 58 -13.09 -29.45 -2.96
N GLY A 59 -13.94 -28.53 -2.53
CA GLY A 59 -13.89 -27.13 -2.98
C GLY A 59 -12.59 -26.45 -2.56
N CYS A 60 -12.13 -26.72 -1.34
CA CYS A 60 -10.83 -26.27 -0.84
C CYS A 60 -9.67 -26.84 -1.66
N ALA A 61 -9.70 -28.13 -2.02
CA ALA A 61 -8.69 -28.74 -2.88
C ALA A 61 -8.61 -28.05 -4.25
N GLY A 62 -9.76 -27.73 -4.86
CA GLY A 62 -9.80 -26.97 -6.11
C GLY A 62 -9.19 -25.57 -6.01
N ILE A 63 -9.36 -24.88 -4.87
CA ILE A 63 -8.69 -23.59 -4.60
C ILE A 63 -7.17 -23.79 -4.49
N VAL A 64 -6.72 -24.80 -3.74
CA VAL A 64 -5.29 -25.13 -3.58
C VAL A 64 -4.65 -25.43 -4.93
N ASP A 65 -5.27 -26.29 -5.75
CA ASP A 65 -4.77 -26.65 -7.08
C ASP A 65 -4.67 -25.42 -8.01
N THR A 66 -5.62 -24.50 -7.89
CA THR A 66 -5.62 -23.24 -8.66
C THR A 66 -4.47 -22.33 -8.24
N ILE A 67 -4.23 -22.19 -6.94
CA ILE A 67 -3.10 -21.41 -6.40
C ILE A 67 -1.77 -22.04 -6.82
N ASP A 68 -1.62 -23.35 -6.65
CA ASP A 68 -0.40 -24.08 -6.99
C ASP A 68 -0.12 -24.05 -8.51
N LEU A 69 -1.17 -24.07 -9.37
CA LEU A 69 -1.04 -23.80 -10.80
C LEU A 69 -0.53 -22.38 -11.07
N GLY A 70 -1.09 -21.37 -10.39
CA GLY A 70 -0.64 -19.98 -10.50
C GLY A 70 0.84 -19.82 -10.16
N VAL A 71 1.28 -20.43 -9.05
CA VAL A 71 2.68 -20.44 -8.62
C VAL A 71 3.58 -21.14 -9.64
N ARG A 72 3.20 -22.35 -10.09
CA ARG A 72 3.98 -23.15 -11.04
C ARG A 72 4.21 -22.42 -12.36
N GLU A 73 3.17 -21.78 -12.89
CA GLU A 73 3.19 -21.09 -14.19
C GLU A 73 3.52 -19.59 -14.08
N ARG A 74 3.84 -19.11 -12.88
CA ARG A 74 4.13 -17.69 -12.59
C ARG A 74 3.01 -16.73 -13.05
N MET A 75 1.77 -17.13 -12.84
CA MET A 75 0.58 -16.34 -13.16
C MET A 75 -0.04 -15.71 -11.90
N PRO A 76 -0.62 -14.50 -12.00
CA PRO A 76 -1.45 -13.94 -10.94
C PRO A 76 -2.63 -14.86 -10.60
N VAL A 77 -3.01 -14.85 -9.33
CA VAL A 77 -4.15 -15.61 -8.78
C VAL A 77 -5.22 -14.64 -8.29
N VAL A 78 -6.46 -14.79 -8.77
CA VAL A 78 -7.60 -13.96 -8.33
C VAL A 78 -8.65 -14.83 -7.63
N GLY A 79 -8.95 -14.53 -6.38
CA GLY A 79 -10.01 -15.18 -5.60
C GLY A 79 -11.28 -14.34 -5.55
N LEU A 80 -12.39 -14.87 -6.05
CA LEU A 80 -13.71 -14.24 -5.97
C LEU A 80 -14.51 -14.85 -4.81
N TRP A 81 -14.68 -14.07 -3.75
CA TRP A 81 -15.22 -14.54 -2.47
C TRP A 81 -16.69 -14.17 -2.28
N HIS A 82 -17.49 -15.20 -2.01
CA HIS A 82 -18.86 -15.12 -1.51
C HIS A 82 -19.16 -16.46 -0.80
N SER A 83 -18.68 -16.59 0.43
CA SER A 83 -18.68 -17.80 1.24
C SER A 83 -19.15 -17.57 2.68
N GLY A 84 -20.10 -18.39 3.11
CA GLY A 84 -20.53 -18.49 4.51
C GLY A 84 -19.53 -19.12 5.47
N GLY A 85 -18.33 -19.50 5.00
CA GLY A 85 -17.28 -20.12 5.81
C GLY A 85 -17.16 -21.63 5.59
N ALA A 86 -16.67 -22.36 6.59
CA ALA A 86 -16.49 -23.81 6.50
C ALA A 86 -17.84 -24.55 6.45
N ARG A 87 -17.91 -25.64 5.68
CA ARG A 87 -19.12 -26.46 5.55
C ARG A 87 -19.35 -27.27 6.83
N LEU A 88 -20.33 -26.83 7.63
CA LEU A 88 -20.64 -27.42 8.93
C LEU A 88 -20.92 -28.93 8.88
N GLY A 89 -21.60 -29.41 7.84
CA GLY A 89 -21.93 -30.84 7.68
C GLY A 89 -20.72 -31.75 7.48
N GLU A 90 -19.57 -31.22 7.06
CA GLU A 90 -18.32 -31.98 6.87
C GLU A 90 -17.41 -31.94 8.11
N GLY A 91 -17.74 -31.14 9.13
CA GLY A 91 -17.00 -31.06 10.38
C GLY A 91 -15.51 -30.74 10.19
N VAL A 92 -14.64 -31.55 10.84
CA VAL A 92 -13.18 -31.34 10.85
C VAL A 92 -12.58 -31.45 9.44
N THR A 93 -13.17 -32.23 8.53
CA THR A 93 -12.68 -32.37 7.16
C THR A 93 -12.73 -31.03 6.41
N ALA A 94 -13.79 -30.23 6.59
CA ALA A 94 -13.86 -28.89 6.01
C ALA A 94 -12.84 -27.94 6.64
N LEU A 95 -12.58 -28.06 7.94
CA LEU A 95 -11.58 -27.24 8.64
C LEU A 95 -10.16 -27.52 8.15
N ASP A 96 -9.81 -28.80 7.95
CA ASP A 96 -8.54 -29.20 7.37
C ASP A 96 -8.38 -28.62 5.95
N GLY A 97 -9.40 -28.77 5.11
CA GLY A 97 -9.42 -28.17 3.77
C GLY A 97 -9.19 -26.65 3.78
N VAL A 98 -9.87 -25.92 4.67
CA VAL A 98 -9.65 -24.47 4.84
C VAL A 98 -8.21 -24.16 5.27
N GLY A 99 -7.64 -24.96 6.18
CA GLY A 99 -6.23 -24.84 6.58
C GLY A 99 -5.26 -25.05 5.42
N GLN A 100 -5.54 -26.01 4.53
CA GLN A 100 -4.74 -26.25 3.32
C GLN A 100 -4.80 -25.06 2.35
N VAL A 101 -5.96 -24.40 2.21
CA VAL A 101 -6.09 -23.15 1.43
C VAL A 101 -5.18 -22.05 1.98
N PHE A 102 -5.17 -21.84 3.31
CA PHE A 102 -4.28 -20.85 3.92
C PHE A 102 -2.81 -21.19 3.70
N ALA A 103 -2.44 -22.46 3.83
CA ALA A 103 -1.08 -22.91 3.57
C ALA A 103 -0.67 -22.62 2.10
N ALA A 104 -1.56 -22.86 1.13
CA ALA A 104 -1.31 -22.54 -0.27
C ALA A 104 -1.13 -21.03 -0.51
N MET A 105 -1.99 -20.19 0.09
CA MET A 105 -1.86 -18.73 0.00
C MET A 105 -0.54 -18.20 0.56
N VAL A 106 -0.12 -18.75 1.71
CA VAL A 106 1.15 -18.39 2.34
C VAL A 106 2.34 -18.84 1.47
N ARG A 107 2.30 -20.04 0.88
CA ARG A 107 3.33 -20.49 -0.07
C ARG A 107 3.40 -19.60 -1.32
N ALA A 108 2.26 -19.12 -1.80
CA ALA A 108 2.19 -18.23 -2.96
C ALA A 108 2.59 -16.78 -2.65
N SER A 109 2.56 -16.37 -1.37
CA SER A 109 2.86 -15.00 -0.92
C SER A 109 4.26 -14.57 -1.33
N GLY A 110 4.36 -13.40 -1.95
CA GLY A 110 5.62 -12.88 -2.48
C GLY A 110 6.16 -13.65 -3.70
N THR A 111 5.46 -14.67 -4.21
CA THR A 111 5.88 -15.46 -5.39
C THR A 111 5.10 -15.05 -6.64
N VAL A 112 3.78 -14.96 -6.53
CA VAL A 112 2.86 -14.46 -7.56
C VAL A 112 1.87 -13.48 -6.93
N PRO A 113 1.36 -12.48 -7.67
CA PRO A 113 0.34 -11.58 -7.14
C PRO A 113 -0.94 -12.34 -6.78
N GLN A 114 -1.44 -12.15 -5.57
CA GLN A 114 -2.71 -12.69 -5.10
C GLN A 114 -3.70 -11.56 -4.84
N ILE A 115 -4.82 -11.56 -5.56
CA ILE A 115 -5.87 -10.54 -5.45
C ILE A 115 -7.16 -11.21 -4.94
N SER A 116 -7.71 -10.71 -3.84
CA SER A 116 -9.02 -11.14 -3.34
C SER A 116 -10.08 -10.10 -3.63
N VAL A 117 -11.18 -10.53 -4.24
CA VAL A 117 -12.35 -9.71 -4.52
C VAL A 117 -13.52 -10.25 -3.71
N VAL A 118 -13.99 -9.48 -2.74
CA VAL A 118 -15.08 -9.86 -1.84
C VAL A 118 -16.39 -9.29 -2.38
N LEU A 119 -17.24 -10.18 -2.88
CA LEU A 119 -18.48 -9.89 -3.62
C LEU A 119 -19.74 -10.41 -2.86
N GLY A 120 -19.63 -10.47 -1.54
CA GLY A 120 -20.62 -11.01 -0.61
C GLY A 120 -20.01 -11.32 0.75
N PRO A 121 -20.70 -12.09 1.61
CA PRO A 121 -20.15 -12.55 2.86
C PRO A 121 -18.89 -13.41 2.66
N ALA A 122 -17.89 -13.22 3.50
CA ALA A 122 -16.72 -14.06 3.71
C ALA A 122 -16.54 -14.21 5.22
N ALA A 123 -17.20 -15.24 5.78
CA ALA A 123 -17.34 -15.42 7.21
C ALA A 123 -16.42 -16.52 7.78
N GLY A 124 -16.02 -16.39 9.05
CA GLY A 124 -15.24 -17.41 9.75
C GLY A 124 -13.91 -17.69 9.05
N GLY A 125 -13.66 -18.95 8.69
CA GLY A 125 -12.45 -19.33 7.95
C GLY A 125 -12.28 -18.58 6.62
N ALA A 126 -13.38 -18.29 5.91
CA ALA A 126 -13.30 -17.55 4.65
C ALA A 126 -12.84 -16.09 4.84
N ALA A 127 -12.94 -15.52 6.05
CA ALA A 127 -12.48 -14.16 6.33
C ALA A 127 -10.95 -14.02 6.29
N TYR A 128 -10.22 -15.08 6.66
CA TYR A 128 -8.76 -15.06 6.65
C TYR A 128 -8.17 -15.22 5.24
N GLY A 129 -8.91 -15.83 4.30
CA GLY A 129 -8.48 -15.99 2.91
C GLY A 129 -8.07 -14.65 2.29
N PRO A 130 -8.97 -13.65 2.20
CA PRO A 130 -8.63 -12.31 1.73
C PRO A 130 -7.47 -11.67 2.48
N ALA A 131 -7.42 -11.79 3.81
CA ALA A 131 -6.39 -11.17 4.64
C ALA A 131 -4.96 -11.69 4.36
N LEU A 132 -4.83 -12.92 3.85
CA LEU A 132 -3.54 -13.53 3.49
C LEU A 132 -3.04 -13.15 2.09
N THR A 133 -3.88 -12.52 1.26
CA THR A 133 -3.53 -12.10 -0.12
C THR A 133 -2.96 -10.68 -0.17
N ASP A 134 -2.34 -10.31 -1.30
CA ASP A 134 -1.63 -9.03 -1.42
C ASP A 134 -2.59 -7.83 -1.44
N VAL A 135 -3.65 -7.92 -2.24
CA VAL A 135 -4.65 -6.84 -2.41
C VAL A 135 -6.05 -7.37 -2.18
N VAL A 136 -6.81 -6.69 -1.32
CA VAL A 136 -8.22 -6.99 -1.01
C VAL A 136 -9.11 -5.88 -1.56
N ILE A 137 -10.03 -6.25 -2.42
CA ILE A 137 -11.03 -5.38 -3.04
C ILE A 137 -12.40 -5.80 -2.53
N MET A 138 -13.16 -4.87 -1.95
CA MET A 138 -14.52 -5.15 -1.48
C MET A 138 -15.52 -4.40 -2.35
N SER A 139 -16.53 -5.09 -2.88
CA SER A 139 -17.71 -4.41 -3.42
C SER A 139 -18.60 -3.92 -2.28
N ASP A 140 -19.60 -3.10 -2.59
CA ASP A 140 -20.63 -2.66 -1.65
C ASP A 140 -21.38 -3.84 -0.99
N SER A 141 -21.46 -4.98 -1.67
CA SER A 141 -22.06 -6.21 -1.14
C SER A 141 -21.12 -7.05 -0.27
N GLY A 142 -19.82 -6.74 -0.26
CA GLY A 142 -18.79 -7.48 0.45
C GLY A 142 -18.90 -7.36 1.97
N ARG A 143 -18.81 -8.49 2.68
CA ARG A 143 -18.78 -8.52 4.16
C ARG A 143 -17.68 -9.46 4.62
N VAL A 144 -16.79 -9.01 5.52
CA VAL A 144 -15.73 -9.86 6.08
C VAL A 144 -15.81 -9.82 7.60
N PHE A 145 -15.93 -10.98 8.24
CA PHE A 145 -15.88 -11.07 9.70
C PHE A 145 -15.57 -12.48 10.16
N VAL A 146 -14.83 -12.60 11.26
CA VAL A 146 -14.55 -13.92 11.88
C VAL A 146 -15.83 -14.49 12.50
N THR A 147 -16.61 -13.64 13.17
CA THR A 147 -17.80 -14.03 13.91
C THR A 147 -18.98 -13.19 13.44
N GLY A 148 -20.11 -13.83 13.11
CA GLY A 148 -21.29 -13.14 12.63
C GLY A 148 -21.99 -12.30 13.72
N PRO A 149 -22.81 -11.29 13.34
CA PRO A 149 -23.38 -10.35 14.29
C PRO A 149 -24.25 -10.98 15.39
N ASP A 150 -25.00 -12.04 15.08
CA ASP A 150 -25.83 -12.72 16.08
C ASP A 150 -25.00 -13.37 17.20
N VAL A 151 -23.81 -13.88 16.87
CA VAL A 151 -22.90 -14.44 17.86
C VAL A 151 -22.24 -13.33 18.67
N VAL A 152 -21.88 -12.21 18.04
CA VAL A 152 -21.39 -11.01 18.74
C VAL A 152 -22.42 -10.54 19.77
N ARG A 153 -23.68 -10.37 19.36
CA ARG A 153 -24.79 -9.97 20.25
C ARG A 153 -24.96 -10.94 21.42
N LYS A 154 -24.95 -12.25 21.14
CA LYS A 154 -25.14 -13.29 22.17
C LYS A 154 -24.00 -13.34 23.20
N VAL A 155 -22.76 -13.10 22.78
CA VAL A 155 -21.57 -13.24 23.63
C VAL A 155 -21.22 -11.94 24.37
N THR A 156 -21.35 -10.80 23.69
CA THR A 156 -20.88 -9.49 24.20
C THR A 156 -22.01 -8.57 24.62
N GLY A 157 -23.24 -8.81 24.14
CA GLY A 157 -24.37 -7.90 24.27
C GLY A 157 -24.37 -6.75 23.26
N GLU A 158 -23.34 -6.61 22.41
CA GLU A 158 -23.27 -5.56 21.40
C GLU A 158 -24.25 -5.84 20.23
N ASP A 159 -25.11 -4.88 19.93
CA ASP A 159 -26.04 -4.96 18.80
C ASP A 159 -25.46 -4.25 17.57
N VAL A 160 -25.16 -5.01 16.53
CA VAL A 160 -24.54 -4.54 15.29
C VAL A 160 -25.06 -5.36 14.11
N ASP A 161 -25.12 -4.77 12.93
CA ASP A 161 -25.47 -5.49 11.69
C ASP A 161 -24.21 -5.92 10.91
N MET A 162 -24.39 -6.64 9.79
CA MET A 162 -23.25 -7.09 8.97
C MET A 162 -22.48 -5.93 8.35
N GLU A 163 -23.16 -4.84 7.96
CA GLU A 163 -22.54 -3.67 7.32
C GLU A 163 -21.59 -2.95 8.29
N HIS A 164 -22.07 -2.65 9.49
CA HIS A 164 -21.31 -1.94 10.51
C HIS A 164 -20.23 -2.82 11.14
N LEU A 165 -20.43 -4.14 11.19
CA LEU A 165 -19.44 -5.08 11.72
C LEU A 165 -18.27 -5.31 10.75
N GLY A 166 -18.58 -5.56 9.47
CA GLY A 166 -17.60 -6.08 8.51
C GLY A 166 -17.82 -5.63 7.07
N GLY A 167 -18.54 -4.53 6.85
CA GLY A 167 -18.74 -3.94 5.53
C GLY A 167 -17.51 -3.17 5.00
N PRO A 168 -17.62 -2.61 3.78
CA PRO A 168 -16.51 -1.89 3.16
C PRO A 168 -16.07 -0.64 3.94
N ASP A 169 -16.99 0.08 4.60
CA ASP A 169 -16.63 1.29 5.37
C ASP A 169 -15.73 0.98 6.60
N PRO A 170 -16.09 0.09 7.54
CA PRO A 170 -15.21 -0.24 8.66
C PRO A 170 -13.88 -0.85 8.19
N HIS A 171 -13.86 -1.65 7.12
CA HIS A 171 -12.62 -2.22 6.60
C HIS A 171 -11.71 -1.23 5.86
N SER A 172 -12.27 -0.20 5.23
CA SER A 172 -11.50 0.82 4.51
C SER A 172 -11.07 2.00 5.38
N ARG A 173 -11.66 2.19 6.56
CA ARG A 173 -11.36 3.33 7.46
C ARG A 173 -10.72 2.93 8.78
N ARG A 174 -11.06 1.76 9.32
CA ARG A 174 -10.68 1.37 10.69
C ARG A 174 -9.66 0.25 10.70
N SER A 175 -10.04 -0.93 10.21
CA SER A 175 -9.17 -2.11 10.30
C SER A 175 -8.05 -2.14 9.26
N GLY A 176 -8.23 -1.46 8.11
CA GLY A 176 -7.22 -1.48 7.04
C GLY A 176 -7.16 -2.79 6.27
N LEU A 177 -8.22 -3.61 6.31
CA LEU A 177 -8.30 -4.84 5.51
C LEU A 177 -8.50 -4.52 4.02
N ALA A 178 -9.46 -3.63 3.71
CA ALA A 178 -9.86 -3.33 2.35
C ALA A 178 -8.90 -2.32 1.72
N HIS A 179 -8.13 -2.77 0.73
CA HIS A 179 -7.23 -1.91 -0.04
C HIS A 179 -8.01 -1.01 -0.99
N LEU A 180 -9.06 -1.56 -1.59
CA LEU A 180 -9.98 -0.85 -2.47
C LEU A 180 -11.43 -1.19 -2.10
N THR A 181 -12.32 -0.21 -2.26
CA THR A 181 -13.77 -0.39 -2.14
C THR A 181 -14.44 0.05 -3.42
N ALA A 182 -15.39 -0.72 -3.94
CA ALA A 182 -16.12 -0.42 -5.17
C ALA A 182 -17.62 -0.28 -4.90
N PRO A 183 -18.35 0.54 -5.67
CA PRO A 183 -19.78 0.79 -5.48
C PRO A 183 -20.66 -0.43 -5.78
N ASP A 184 -20.16 -1.40 -6.55
CA ASP A 184 -20.86 -2.61 -6.91
C ASP A 184 -19.87 -3.73 -7.30
N ASP A 185 -20.39 -4.92 -7.57
CA ASP A 185 -19.57 -6.09 -7.90
C ASP A 185 -18.84 -5.95 -9.25
N GLU A 186 -19.40 -5.21 -10.22
CA GLU A 186 -18.81 -5.04 -11.56
C GLU A 186 -17.59 -4.12 -11.48
N ALA A 187 -17.74 -2.98 -10.79
CA ALA A 187 -16.65 -2.07 -10.51
C ALA A 187 -15.53 -2.72 -9.66
N ALA A 188 -15.89 -3.65 -8.77
CA ALA A 188 -14.90 -4.42 -7.99
C ALA A 188 -14.09 -5.38 -8.88
N ILE A 189 -14.74 -6.05 -9.83
CA ILE A 189 -14.05 -6.90 -10.81
C ILE A 189 -13.18 -6.07 -11.75
N ASP A 190 -13.65 -4.90 -12.20
CA ASP A 190 -12.84 -3.99 -13.02
C ASP A 190 -11.59 -3.49 -12.27
N ALA A 191 -11.73 -3.16 -11.00
CA ALA A 191 -10.59 -2.82 -10.15
C ALA A 191 -9.61 -4.01 -10.03
N ALA A 192 -10.12 -5.23 -9.86
CA ALA A 192 -9.31 -6.44 -9.82
C ALA A 192 -8.54 -6.66 -11.14
N ARG A 193 -9.18 -6.42 -12.29
CA ARG A 193 -8.54 -6.46 -13.62
C ARG A 193 -7.39 -5.46 -13.69
N ARG A 194 -7.61 -4.19 -13.30
CA ARG A 194 -6.58 -3.14 -13.33
C ARG A 194 -5.39 -3.45 -12.42
N VAL A 195 -5.63 -3.88 -11.19
CA VAL A 195 -4.56 -4.29 -10.25
C VAL A 195 -3.79 -5.50 -10.78
N THR A 196 -4.49 -6.50 -11.31
CA THR A 196 -3.86 -7.70 -11.89
C THR A 196 -2.95 -7.34 -13.07
N ILE A 197 -3.38 -6.41 -13.91
CA ILE A 197 -2.57 -5.90 -15.03
C ILE A 197 -1.32 -5.16 -14.52
N LEU A 198 -1.44 -4.33 -13.49
CA LEU A 198 -0.29 -3.59 -12.94
C LEU A 198 0.76 -4.54 -12.34
N LEU A 199 0.34 -5.53 -11.56
CA LEU A 199 1.25 -6.43 -10.84
C LEU A 199 1.75 -7.60 -11.69
N GLY A 200 0.86 -8.21 -12.48
CA GLY A 200 1.19 -9.31 -13.39
C GLY A 200 1.84 -8.84 -14.69
N GLY A 201 1.59 -7.60 -15.11
CA GLY A 201 2.00 -7.01 -16.38
C GLY A 201 2.78 -5.71 -16.25
N GLN A 202 3.95 -5.79 -15.62
CA GLN A 202 4.67 -4.59 -15.19
C GLN A 202 5.22 -3.73 -16.33
N GLY A 203 5.43 -4.28 -17.53
CA GLY A 203 6.01 -3.53 -18.65
C GLY A 203 7.49 -3.18 -18.42
N GLU A 204 8.02 -2.30 -19.26
CA GLU A 204 9.42 -1.88 -19.24
C GLU A 204 9.52 -0.36 -19.14
N LEU A 205 10.63 0.11 -18.58
CA LEU A 205 10.85 1.53 -18.33
C LEU A 205 11.41 2.19 -19.59
N ARG A 206 10.81 3.30 -20.01
CA ARG A 206 11.16 4.03 -21.24
C ARG A 206 11.42 5.51 -20.93
N PRO A 207 12.58 5.87 -20.36
CA PRO A 207 12.81 7.25 -19.93
C PRO A 207 12.70 8.31 -21.03
N GLY A 208 12.87 7.95 -22.31
CA GLY A 208 12.61 8.83 -23.45
C GLY A 208 11.17 9.34 -23.53
N ASP A 209 10.22 8.64 -22.91
CA ASP A 209 8.81 9.05 -22.80
C ASP A 209 8.56 10.02 -21.61
N ALA A 210 9.58 10.28 -20.77
CA ALA A 210 9.48 11.21 -19.65
C ALA A 210 9.52 12.67 -20.12
N ARG A 211 8.34 13.22 -20.40
CA ARG A 211 8.19 14.64 -20.71
C ARG A 211 8.46 15.50 -19.47
N ALA A 212 9.13 16.63 -19.66
CA ALA A 212 9.27 17.65 -18.62
C ALA A 212 7.89 18.25 -18.27
N ASP A 213 7.69 18.59 -17.01
CA ASP A 213 6.46 19.21 -16.52
C ASP A 213 6.76 20.53 -15.80
N ALA A 214 6.83 21.62 -16.57
CA ALA A 214 7.16 22.94 -16.05
C ALA A 214 6.26 23.39 -14.88
N GLY A 215 5.02 22.93 -14.83
CA GLY A 215 4.05 23.33 -13.80
C GLY A 215 4.07 22.46 -12.53
N LEU A 216 4.97 21.48 -12.40
CA LEU A 216 4.95 20.57 -11.24
C LEU A 216 5.26 21.30 -9.92
N GLY A 217 6.20 22.24 -9.94
CA GLY A 217 6.58 23.04 -8.77
C GLY A 217 5.48 24.01 -8.32
N GLU A 218 4.67 24.50 -9.26
CA GLU A 218 3.55 25.44 -9.01
C GLU A 218 2.40 24.82 -8.21
N LEU A 219 2.41 23.48 -8.03
CA LEU A 219 1.46 22.78 -7.16
C LEU A 219 1.73 23.03 -5.68
N LEU A 220 2.94 23.47 -5.32
CA LEU A 220 3.27 23.86 -3.96
C LEU A 220 2.77 25.27 -3.66
N PRO A 221 2.25 25.51 -2.44
CA PRO A 221 1.88 26.85 -2.02
C PRO A 221 3.14 27.67 -1.75
N GLU A 222 3.07 28.97 -2.01
CA GLU A 222 4.15 29.92 -1.73
C GLU A 222 4.64 29.89 -0.28
N ARG A 223 3.71 29.64 0.67
CA ARG A 223 4.02 29.51 2.10
C ARG A 223 4.32 28.06 2.47
N ALA A 224 5.53 27.80 2.98
CA ALA A 224 6.01 26.47 3.39
C ALA A 224 5.18 25.79 4.52
N ASN A 225 4.43 26.56 5.30
CA ASN A 225 3.53 26.03 6.34
C ASN A 225 2.13 25.67 5.82
N ARG A 226 1.78 26.04 4.58
CA ARG A 226 0.48 25.70 4.00
C ARG A 226 0.53 24.28 3.43
N ALA A 227 -0.50 23.48 3.74
CA ALA A 227 -0.66 22.14 3.19
C ALA A 227 -1.08 22.19 1.72
N TYR A 228 -0.79 21.11 0.99
CA TYR A 228 -1.16 20.91 -0.40
C TYR A 228 -1.56 19.46 -0.65
N ASP A 229 -2.23 19.23 -1.77
CA ASP A 229 -2.70 17.91 -2.16
C ASP A 229 -1.61 17.14 -2.93
N VAL A 230 -1.00 16.15 -2.28
CA VAL A 230 0.05 15.33 -2.89
C VAL A 230 -0.46 14.47 -4.05
N HIS A 231 -1.77 14.16 -4.11
CA HIS A 231 -2.34 13.39 -5.21
C HIS A 231 -2.16 14.10 -6.56
N ARG A 232 -2.12 15.43 -6.57
CA ARG A 232 -1.85 16.21 -7.79
C ARG A 232 -0.44 15.96 -8.33
N ILE A 233 0.54 15.83 -7.43
CA ILE A 233 1.93 15.48 -7.81
C ILE A 233 1.97 14.04 -8.30
N VAL A 234 1.34 13.10 -7.59
CA VAL A 234 1.28 11.68 -7.99
C VAL A 234 0.63 11.51 -9.37
N ALA A 235 -0.49 12.19 -9.64
CA ALA A 235 -1.19 12.12 -10.92
C ALA A 235 -0.37 12.67 -12.09
N ARG A 236 0.49 13.67 -11.86
CA ARG A 236 1.39 14.25 -12.87
C ARG A 236 2.65 13.40 -13.06
N LEU A 237 3.06 12.68 -12.02
CA LEU A 237 4.18 11.75 -12.05
C LEU A 237 3.86 10.49 -12.86
N LEU A 238 2.64 9.96 -12.77
CA LEU A 238 2.24 8.71 -13.43
C LEU A 238 1.78 8.93 -14.88
N ASP A 239 1.77 7.88 -15.68
CA ASP A 239 1.29 7.88 -17.09
C ASP A 239 -0.24 8.05 -17.18
N GLY A 240 -0.94 7.79 -16.08
CA GLY A 240 -2.38 7.81 -15.95
C GLY A 240 -2.79 7.82 -14.46
N PRO A 241 -4.06 7.58 -14.12
CA PRO A 241 -4.59 7.81 -12.77
C PRO A 241 -3.99 6.91 -11.68
N GLY A 242 -3.51 5.71 -12.03
CA GLY A 242 -3.07 4.70 -11.05
C GLY A 242 -4.19 4.15 -10.18
N GLU A 243 -3.86 3.22 -9.30
CA GLU A 243 -4.73 2.63 -8.27
C GLU A 243 -4.18 3.00 -6.89
N GLU A 244 -4.83 3.93 -6.20
CA GLU A 244 -4.48 4.26 -4.82
C GLU A 244 -5.02 3.19 -3.87
N LEU A 245 -4.13 2.51 -3.16
CA LEU A 245 -4.46 1.53 -2.14
C LEU A 245 -4.65 2.21 -0.78
N HIS A 246 -5.67 1.77 -0.04
CA HIS A 246 -6.05 2.31 1.27
C HIS A 246 -6.32 3.82 1.28
N PRO A 247 -7.08 4.40 0.32
CA PRO A 247 -7.28 5.86 0.26
C PRO A 247 -7.99 6.43 1.51
N LYS A 248 -8.75 5.58 2.22
CA LYS A 248 -9.53 5.94 3.41
C LYS A 248 -8.87 5.52 4.73
N TRP A 249 -7.79 4.72 4.70
CA TRP A 249 -7.07 4.24 5.89
C TRP A 249 -5.67 4.86 5.96
N ALA A 250 -5.33 5.43 7.12
CA ALA A 250 -4.11 6.23 7.33
C ALA A 250 -3.86 7.25 6.19
N PRO A 251 -4.81 8.18 5.92
CA PRO A 251 -4.76 9.05 4.74
C PRO A 251 -3.67 10.13 4.81
N ASN A 252 -2.92 10.20 5.91
CA ASN A 252 -1.67 10.97 6.05
C ASN A 252 -0.50 10.39 5.23
N LEU A 253 -0.68 9.21 4.63
CA LEU A 253 0.25 8.62 3.68
C LEU A 253 -0.51 7.98 2.52
N VAL A 254 -0.10 8.30 1.29
CA VAL A 254 -0.65 7.79 0.04
C VAL A 254 0.22 6.64 -0.45
N THR A 255 -0.42 5.58 -0.96
CA THR A 255 0.23 4.43 -1.58
C THR A 255 -0.48 4.11 -2.89
N THR A 256 0.20 4.24 -4.03
CA THR A 256 -0.43 4.13 -5.36
C THR A 256 0.36 3.18 -6.24
N LEU A 257 -0.32 2.25 -6.92
CA LEU A 257 0.27 1.51 -8.03
C LEU A 257 -0.05 2.25 -9.33
N GLY A 258 0.94 2.48 -10.18
CA GLY A 258 0.72 3.14 -11.46
C GLY A 258 1.85 2.86 -12.44
N ARG A 259 1.82 3.47 -13.61
CA ARG A 259 2.92 3.39 -14.57
C ARG A 259 3.71 4.68 -14.58
N LEU A 260 5.04 4.56 -14.63
CA LEU A 260 5.97 5.64 -14.91
C LEU A 260 6.72 5.25 -16.18
N THR A 261 6.47 5.95 -17.28
CA THR A 261 7.09 5.70 -18.59
C THR A 261 7.00 4.23 -19.02
N GLY A 262 5.81 3.64 -18.91
CA GLY A 262 5.51 2.26 -19.31
C GLY A 262 5.70 1.20 -18.21
N ARG A 263 6.56 1.44 -17.21
CA ARG A 263 6.84 0.47 -16.13
C ARG A 263 5.91 0.69 -14.93
N THR A 264 5.32 -0.37 -14.39
CA THR A 264 4.61 -0.32 -13.11
C THR A 264 5.57 0.08 -11.99
N VAL A 265 5.19 1.08 -11.22
CA VAL A 265 5.88 1.55 -10.02
C VAL A 265 4.89 1.66 -8.85
N GLY A 266 5.39 1.46 -7.64
CA GLY A 266 4.70 1.78 -6.40
C GLY A 266 5.12 3.17 -5.92
N VAL A 267 4.16 4.07 -5.74
CA VAL A 267 4.41 5.43 -5.22
C VAL A 267 3.99 5.48 -3.76
N ILE A 268 4.88 5.96 -2.91
CA ILE A 268 4.60 6.25 -1.49
C ILE A 268 4.78 7.75 -1.28
N ALA A 269 3.78 8.42 -0.73
CA ALA A 269 3.86 9.87 -0.55
C ALA A 269 3.26 10.33 0.78
N ASN A 270 3.95 11.20 1.51
CA ASN A 270 3.34 11.88 2.65
C ASN A 270 2.23 12.81 2.17
N ASN A 271 1.12 12.92 2.92
CA ASN A 271 0.00 13.77 2.58
C ASN A 271 -0.16 14.94 3.58
N PRO A 272 0.36 16.13 3.25
CA PRO A 272 0.29 17.31 4.13
C PRO A 272 -1.14 17.73 4.52
N LEU A 273 -2.17 17.42 3.71
CA LEU A 273 -3.57 17.73 4.04
C LEU A 273 -4.15 16.88 5.18
N ARG A 274 -3.43 15.86 5.63
CA ARG A 274 -3.86 14.93 6.67
C ARG A 274 -2.76 14.82 7.72
N LYS A 275 -3.04 15.28 8.94
CA LYS A 275 -2.08 15.29 10.06
C LYS A 275 -0.74 15.94 9.71
N GLY A 276 -0.73 16.91 8.78
CA GLY A 276 0.48 17.59 8.33
C GLY A 276 1.50 16.69 7.61
N GLY A 277 1.10 15.50 7.14
CA GLY A 277 2.00 14.53 6.52
C GLY A 277 2.82 13.70 7.52
N CYS A 278 2.56 13.83 8.83
CA CYS A 278 3.25 13.05 9.86
C CYS A 278 3.07 11.54 9.67
N LEU A 279 4.09 10.77 10.06
CA LEU A 279 3.96 9.33 10.22
C LEU A 279 3.28 9.00 11.56
N ASP A 280 2.39 8.03 11.55
CA ASP A 280 1.79 7.44 12.75
C ASP A 280 1.81 5.92 12.62
N ALA A 281 1.36 5.22 13.66
CA ALA A 281 1.44 3.75 13.70
C ALA A 281 0.72 3.09 12.52
N ALA A 282 -0.45 3.61 12.11
CA ALA A 282 -1.23 3.08 10.99
C ALA A 282 -0.58 3.39 9.64
N ALA A 283 -0.08 4.62 9.43
CA ALA A 283 0.64 4.96 8.18
C ALA A 283 1.92 4.14 8.02
N ALA A 284 2.65 3.88 9.11
CA ALA A 284 3.84 3.04 9.07
C ALA A 284 3.52 1.60 8.67
N GLU A 285 2.44 1.00 9.18
CA GLU A 285 2.00 -0.34 8.77
C GLU A 285 1.51 -0.39 7.32
N LYS A 286 0.70 0.61 6.92
CA LYS A 286 0.25 0.81 5.53
C LYS A 286 1.46 0.83 4.58
N ALA A 287 2.43 1.69 4.88
CA ALA A 287 3.65 1.82 4.08
C ALA A 287 4.46 0.52 4.07
N ALA A 288 4.70 -0.07 5.25
CA ALA A 288 5.55 -1.25 5.39
C ALA A 288 5.02 -2.41 4.55
N ARG A 289 3.70 -2.68 4.61
CA ARG A 289 3.10 -3.76 3.82
C ARG A 289 3.16 -3.45 2.32
N PHE A 290 2.94 -2.20 1.92
CA PHE A 290 3.05 -1.78 0.53
C PHE A 290 4.47 -1.93 -0.03
N VAL A 291 5.49 -1.52 0.74
CA VAL A 291 6.91 -1.70 0.38
C VAL A 291 7.25 -3.17 0.19
N ARG A 292 6.86 -4.03 1.14
CA ARG A 292 7.15 -5.48 1.06
C ARG A 292 6.40 -6.15 -0.10
N MET A 293 5.16 -5.76 -0.37
CA MET A 293 4.42 -6.22 -1.56
C MET A 293 5.17 -5.84 -2.83
N CYS A 294 5.58 -4.57 -2.96
CA CYS A 294 6.29 -4.11 -4.15
C CYS A 294 7.64 -4.84 -4.30
N ASP A 295 8.41 -4.97 -3.22
CA ASP A 295 9.71 -5.62 -3.24
C ASP A 295 9.62 -7.10 -3.64
N SER A 296 8.74 -7.84 -2.96
CA SER A 296 8.53 -9.27 -3.21
C SER A 296 7.90 -9.54 -4.58
N LEU A 297 7.24 -8.57 -5.22
CA LEU A 297 6.69 -8.72 -6.58
C LEU A 297 7.54 -8.03 -7.65
N GLY A 298 8.69 -7.45 -7.29
CA GLY A 298 9.62 -6.83 -8.24
C GLY A 298 9.14 -5.48 -8.82
N VAL A 299 8.25 -4.79 -8.11
CA VAL A 299 7.74 -3.45 -8.47
C VAL A 299 8.68 -2.38 -7.88
N PRO A 300 9.33 -1.55 -8.71
CA PRO A 300 10.15 -0.45 -8.23
C PRO A 300 9.35 0.60 -7.45
N LEU A 301 10.02 1.32 -6.55
CA LEU A 301 9.39 2.29 -5.66
C LEU A 301 9.80 3.74 -5.97
N VAL A 302 8.84 4.66 -5.92
CA VAL A 302 9.08 6.10 -5.87
C VAL A 302 8.56 6.63 -4.53
N VAL A 303 9.42 7.29 -3.77
CA VAL A 303 9.11 7.78 -2.43
C VAL A 303 9.13 9.31 -2.42
N LEU A 304 7.97 9.94 -2.29
CA LEU A 304 7.78 11.38 -2.26
C LEU A 304 7.69 11.88 -0.80
N VAL A 305 8.67 12.67 -0.39
CA VAL A 305 8.90 13.00 1.02
C VAL A 305 8.52 14.45 1.31
N ASP A 306 7.50 14.62 2.16
CA ASP A 306 7.15 15.88 2.84
C ASP A 306 6.62 15.54 4.24
N VAL A 307 7.54 15.20 5.14
CA VAL A 307 7.24 14.70 6.48
C VAL A 307 7.93 15.55 7.56
N PRO A 308 7.16 16.15 8.49
CA PRO A 308 7.73 16.92 9.59
C PRO A 308 8.17 16.04 10.77
N GLY A 309 7.86 14.75 10.76
CA GLY A 309 8.21 13.81 11.83
C GLY A 309 7.16 12.72 12.04
N TYR A 310 7.31 11.97 13.14
CA TYR A 310 6.24 11.13 13.68
C TYR A 310 5.26 11.99 14.47
N LEU A 311 3.98 11.61 14.46
CA LEU A 311 2.92 12.30 15.18
C LEU A 311 3.16 12.17 16.70
N PRO A 312 3.33 13.27 17.44
CA PRO A 312 3.52 13.21 18.88
C PRO A 312 2.20 12.90 19.60
N GLY A 313 2.27 12.19 20.73
CA GLY A 313 1.16 12.05 21.67
C GLY A 313 1.19 10.75 22.47
N VAL A 314 0.70 10.79 23.71
CA VAL A 314 0.66 9.63 24.63
C VAL A 314 -0.06 8.43 24.00
N ARG A 315 -1.17 8.69 23.31
CA ARG A 315 -1.92 7.64 22.61
C ARG A 315 -1.09 6.96 21.51
N GLN A 316 -0.23 7.69 20.79
CA GLN A 316 0.65 7.09 19.78
C GLN A 316 1.66 6.11 20.43
N GLU A 317 2.21 6.50 21.58
CA GLU A 317 3.10 5.62 22.34
C GLU A 317 2.40 4.33 22.78
N TRP A 318 1.20 4.44 23.36
CA TRP A 318 0.41 3.28 23.80
C TRP A 318 -0.12 2.42 22.65
N ASP A 319 -0.50 3.05 21.54
CA ASP A 319 -0.90 2.35 20.31
C ASP A 319 0.30 1.67 19.61
N GLY A 320 1.51 1.81 20.17
CA GLY A 320 2.71 1.08 19.79
C GLY A 320 3.47 1.72 18.62
N VAL A 321 3.51 3.05 18.50
CA VAL A 321 4.17 3.75 17.40
C VAL A 321 5.64 3.35 17.22
N VAL A 322 6.37 3.01 18.29
CA VAL A 322 7.76 2.54 18.18
C VAL A 322 7.85 1.21 17.44
N ARG A 323 7.15 0.16 17.92
CA ARG A 323 7.21 -1.18 17.30
C ARG A 323 6.55 -1.24 15.93
N ARG A 324 5.48 -0.45 15.73
CA ARG A 324 4.72 -0.40 14.45
C ARG A 324 5.43 0.50 13.45
N GLY A 325 6.04 1.59 13.90
CA GLY A 325 6.92 2.46 13.14
C GLY A 325 8.16 1.74 12.61
N ALA A 326 8.76 0.87 13.43
CA ALA A 326 9.91 0.06 13.04
C ALA A 326 9.64 -0.88 11.85
N LYS A 327 8.38 -1.26 11.59
CA LYS A 327 8.01 -2.07 10.42
C LYS A 327 8.37 -1.36 9.11
N LEU A 328 8.22 -0.03 9.04
CA LEU A 328 8.57 0.73 7.84
C LEU A 328 10.09 0.81 7.64
N LEU A 329 10.83 1.05 8.71
CA LEU A 329 12.30 1.00 8.70
C LEU A 329 12.80 -0.36 8.22
N HIS A 330 12.22 -1.44 8.74
CA HIS A 330 12.56 -2.80 8.34
C HIS A 330 12.20 -3.06 6.87
N ALA A 331 11.00 -2.68 6.42
CA ALA A 331 10.58 -2.90 5.04
C ALA A 331 11.49 -2.20 4.03
N PHE A 332 11.90 -0.95 4.29
CA PHE A 332 12.89 -0.30 3.44
C PHE A 332 14.29 -0.92 3.62
N ALA A 333 14.78 -1.18 4.83
CA ALA A 333 16.10 -1.79 4.99
C ALA A 333 16.22 -3.18 4.31
N GLU A 334 15.15 -3.97 4.28
CA GLU A 334 15.10 -5.30 3.64
C GLU A 334 14.95 -5.23 2.12
N ALA A 335 14.18 -4.27 1.60
CA ALA A 335 13.84 -4.26 0.19
C ALA A 335 15.06 -4.02 -0.73
N VAL A 336 15.05 -4.66 -1.90
CA VAL A 336 16.14 -4.68 -2.88
C VAL A 336 15.73 -4.18 -4.25
N VAL A 337 14.41 -4.04 -4.53
CA VAL A 337 13.93 -3.40 -5.75
C VAL A 337 14.50 -1.99 -5.91
N PRO A 338 14.71 -1.52 -7.15
CA PRO A 338 15.03 -0.13 -7.42
C PRO A 338 14.05 0.81 -6.72
N ARG A 339 14.58 1.78 -5.99
CA ARG A 339 13.77 2.72 -5.22
C ARG A 339 14.41 4.09 -5.17
N VAL A 340 13.64 5.10 -5.55
CA VAL A 340 14.12 6.47 -5.68
C VAL A 340 13.31 7.36 -4.75
N THR A 341 14.02 8.18 -3.98
CA THR A 341 13.44 9.13 -3.04
C THR A 341 13.52 10.53 -3.60
N LEU A 342 12.44 11.30 -3.48
CA LEU A 342 12.40 12.72 -3.78
C LEU A 342 11.93 13.48 -2.55
N VAL A 343 12.80 14.32 -1.99
CA VAL A 343 12.44 15.27 -0.94
C VAL A 343 11.84 16.51 -1.57
N ILE A 344 10.52 16.68 -1.39
CA ILE A 344 9.75 17.79 -1.97
C ILE A 344 9.88 19.05 -1.10
N ARG A 345 9.71 18.88 0.21
CA ARG A 345 9.75 19.98 1.18
C ARG A 345 10.34 19.52 2.50
N LYS A 346 9.57 19.08 3.48
CA LYS A 346 10.11 18.75 4.82
C LYS A 346 10.63 17.33 4.89
N SER A 347 11.78 17.15 5.53
CA SER A 347 12.26 15.83 5.91
C SER A 347 13.04 15.90 7.22
N TYR A 348 12.36 15.60 8.33
CA TYR A 348 12.95 15.76 9.66
C TYR A 348 13.12 14.46 10.44
N GLY A 349 14.23 14.39 11.18
CA GLY A 349 14.47 13.44 12.27
C GLY A 349 14.32 11.97 11.86
N GLY A 350 13.68 11.17 12.71
CA GLY A 350 13.46 9.75 12.43
C GLY A 350 12.57 9.49 11.21
N ALA A 351 11.73 10.44 10.81
CA ALA A 351 10.88 10.29 9.63
C ALA A 351 11.65 10.45 8.32
N TYR A 352 12.70 11.29 8.28
CA TYR A 352 13.66 11.32 7.17
C TYR A 352 14.26 9.93 6.94
N VAL A 353 14.69 9.26 8.02
CA VAL A 353 15.26 7.92 7.93
C VAL A 353 14.21 6.93 7.43
N ALA A 354 13.02 6.92 8.05
CA ALA A 354 11.92 6.01 7.74
C ALA A 354 11.35 6.16 6.32
N MET A 355 11.42 7.34 5.71
CA MET A 355 10.97 7.59 4.34
C MET A 355 12.07 7.31 3.30
N ASN A 356 12.69 6.13 3.40
CA ASN A 356 13.68 5.62 2.43
C ASN A 356 14.91 6.54 2.24
N SER A 357 15.60 6.85 3.33
CA SER A 357 16.89 7.56 3.26
C SER A 357 17.98 6.75 2.54
N ARG A 358 19.06 7.42 2.10
CA ARG A 358 20.25 6.75 1.50
C ARG A 358 20.80 5.63 2.38
N ALA A 359 20.81 5.82 3.70
CA ALA A 359 21.31 4.83 4.66
C ALA A 359 20.46 3.55 4.75
N LEU A 360 19.18 3.62 4.35
CA LEU A 360 18.33 2.42 4.22
C LEU A 360 18.44 1.76 2.85
N GLY A 361 19.33 2.24 1.96
CA GLY A 361 19.57 1.64 0.66
C GLY A 361 18.71 2.21 -0.47
N ALA A 362 18.33 3.48 -0.41
CA ALA A 362 17.74 4.16 -1.56
C ALA A 362 18.71 4.14 -2.75
N SER A 363 18.22 3.78 -3.95
CA SER A 363 19.03 3.71 -5.17
C SER A 363 19.47 5.10 -5.64
N ALA A 364 18.62 6.10 -5.43
CA ALA A 364 18.94 7.52 -5.60
C ALA A 364 18.05 8.37 -4.68
N VAL A 365 18.56 9.51 -4.26
CA VAL A 365 17.87 10.50 -3.43
C VAL A 365 18.01 11.87 -4.08
N PHE A 366 16.89 12.45 -4.48
CA PHE A 366 16.80 13.79 -5.02
C PHE A 366 16.14 14.74 -4.02
N ALA A 367 16.41 16.02 -4.16
CA ALA A 367 15.72 17.07 -3.42
C ALA A 367 15.26 18.18 -4.38
N TRP A 368 14.11 18.81 -4.10
CA TRP A 368 13.75 20.08 -4.73
C TRP A 368 14.48 21.25 -4.08
N PRO A 369 14.58 22.42 -4.74
CA PRO A 369 15.29 23.57 -4.20
C PRO A 369 14.69 24.09 -2.87
N THR A 370 13.39 23.87 -2.66
CA THR A 370 12.66 24.26 -1.44
C THR A 370 12.68 23.19 -0.35
N ALA A 371 13.45 22.12 -0.52
CA ALA A 371 13.53 21.05 0.46
C ALA A 371 14.32 21.47 1.71
N GLU A 372 13.93 20.92 2.84
CA GLU A 372 14.53 21.11 4.14
C GLU A 372 14.82 19.75 4.76
N VAL A 373 16.09 19.50 5.06
CA VAL A 373 16.55 18.27 5.71
C VAL A 373 17.22 18.65 7.02
N ALA A 374 16.71 18.13 8.14
CA ALA A 374 17.22 18.45 9.47
C ALA A 374 16.85 17.39 10.51
N VAL A 375 17.40 17.48 11.72
CA VAL A 375 16.98 16.62 12.84
C VAL A 375 15.59 17.03 13.36
N MET A 376 15.33 18.34 13.41
CA MET A 376 14.05 18.95 13.74
C MET A 376 14.02 20.37 13.15
N GLY A 377 12.87 21.05 13.22
CA GLY A 377 12.78 22.45 12.80
C GLY A 377 13.70 23.36 13.61
N ALA A 378 14.34 24.33 12.96
CA ALA A 378 15.36 25.20 13.56
C ALA A 378 14.87 25.95 14.80
N GLU A 379 13.62 26.42 14.78
CA GLU A 379 12.97 27.03 15.94
C GLU A 379 12.98 26.14 17.17
N ALA A 380 12.52 24.89 17.02
CA ALA A 380 12.46 23.92 18.11
C ALA A 380 13.87 23.52 18.57
N ALA A 381 14.83 23.41 17.64
CA ALA A 381 16.23 23.12 17.98
C ALA A 381 16.85 24.23 18.84
N VAL A 382 16.65 25.49 18.47
CA VAL A 382 17.17 26.66 19.20
C VAL A 382 16.55 26.76 20.60
N ASP A 383 15.25 26.53 20.74
CA ASP A 383 14.57 26.56 22.03
C ASP A 383 15.09 25.50 23.02
N ILE A 384 15.64 24.38 22.49
CA ILE A 384 16.28 23.33 23.29
C ILE A 384 17.74 23.66 23.56
N LEU A 385 18.53 23.91 22.52
CA LEU A 385 19.99 24.11 22.60
C LEU A 385 20.37 25.39 23.34
N HIS A 386 19.57 26.45 23.17
CA HIS A 386 19.82 27.77 23.73
C HIS A 386 18.86 28.15 24.84
N ARG A 387 18.14 27.17 25.42
CA ARG A 387 17.16 27.39 26.51
C ARG A 387 17.69 28.31 27.63
N ARG A 388 18.92 28.08 28.08
CA ARG A 388 19.56 28.91 29.12
C ARG A 388 19.82 30.33 28.63
N LYS A 389 20.43 30.48 27.44
CA LYS A 389 20.72 31.80 26.83
C LYS A 389 19.45 32.62 26.58
N LEU A 390 18.36 31.98 26.16
CA LEU A 390 17.08 32.65 25.94
C LEU A 390 16.42 33.07 27.25
N ARG A 391 16.44 32.20 28.28
CA ARG A 391 15.90 32.52 29.61
C ARG A 391 16.67 33.64 30.30
N ASP A 392 18.00 33.58 30.24
CA ASP A 392 18.90 34.50 30.96
C ASP A 392 19.15 35.81 30.17
N GLY A 393 18.61 35.93 28.95
CA GLY A 393 18.71 37.13 28.11
C GLY A 393 17.66 38.21 28.45
N PRO A 394 17.93 39.48 28.10
CA PRO A 394 17.03 40.61 28.36
C PRO A 394 15.68 40.42 27.67
N GLU A 395 14.58 40.70 28.39
CA GLU A 395 13.20 40.49 27.90
C GLU A 395 12.92 41.23 26.59
N ASP A 396 13.29 42.50 26.51
CA ASP A 396 13.07 43.36 25.33
C ASP A 396 13.83 42.89 24.07
N GLY A 397 14.88 42.08 24.24
CA GLY A 397 15.74 41.58 23.15
C GLY A 397 15.60 40.08 22.88
N ARG A 398 14.73 39.36 23.60
CA ARG A 398 14.67 37.89 23.56
C ARG A 398 14.21 37.37 22.21
N GLU A 399 13.22 37.99 21.58
CA GLU A 399 12.75 37.60 20.25
C GLU A 399 13.80 37.83 19.16
N GLU A 400 14.52 38.96 19.23
CA GLU A 400 15.60 39.27 18.29
C GLU A 400 16.77 38.29 18.45
N LEU A 401 17.15 37.99 19.71
CA LEU A 401 18.14 36.96 20.02
C LEU A 401 17.71 35.59 19.49
N ARG A 402 16.44 35.21 19.67
CA ARG A 402 15.89 33.95 19.16
C ARG A 402 15.98 33.89 17.63
N ARG A 403 15.54 34.95 16.93
CA ARG A 403 15.62 35.04 15.46
C ARG A 403 17.06 34.93 14.96
N ARG A 404 18.02 35.61 15.61
CA ARG A 404 19.44 35.49 15.27
C ARG A 404 19.97 34.07 15.46
N LEU A 405 19.67 33.44 16.60
CA LEU A 405 20.10 32.06 16.88
C LEU A 405 19.51 31.04 15.90
N ILE A 406 18.28 31.26 15.42
CA ILE A 406 17.66 30.43 14.37
C ILE A 406 18.45 30.55 13.07
N ALA A 407 18.72 31.76 12.60
CA ALA A 407 19.49 31.98 11.37
C ALA A 407 20.92 31.40 11.46
N GLU A 408 21.59 31.60 12.60
CA GLU A 408 22.91 31.00 12.88
C GLU A 408 22.85 29.47 12.85
N HIS A 409 21.82 28.88 13.47
CA HIS A 409 21.64 27.43 13.50
C HIS A 409 21.41 26.85 12.10
N GLU A 410 20.52 27.45 11.30
CA GLU A 410 20.25 27.06 9.92
C GLU A 410 21.52 27.09 9.06
N GLN A 411 22.32 28.14 9.19
CA GLN A 411 23.59 28.26 8.49
C GLN A 411 24.61 27.19 8.94
N GLN A 412 24.66 26.88 10.24
CA GLN A 412 25.59 25.88 10.79
C GLN A 412 25.24 24.45 10.39
N VAL A 413 23.95 24.08 10.38
CA VAL A 413 23.54 22.71 10.03
C VAL A 413 23.55 22.46 8.52
N GLY A 414 23.47 23.52 7.70
CA GLY A 414 23.67 23.49 6.25
C GLY A 414 22.56 22.80 5.44
N GLY A 415 21.58 22.16 6.08
CA GLY A 415 20.38 21.61 5.46
C GLY A 415 20.65 20.69 4.27
N VAL A 416 19.95 20.93 3.16
CA VAL A 416 20.14 20.16 1.91
C VAL A 416 21.55 20.31 1.34
N GLY A 417 22.17 21.48 1.46
CA GLY A 417 23.54 21.70 1.00
C GLY A 417 24.52 20.76 1.69
N LYS A 418 24.39 20.60 3.02
CA LYS A 418 25.19 19.63 3.78
C LYS A 418 24.85 18.19 3.39
N ALA A 419 23.58 17.89 3.15
CA ALA A 419 23.13 16.56 2.74
C ALA A 419 23.74 16.12 1.38
N VAL A 420 23.90 17.07 0.45
CA VAL A 420 24.61 16.83 -0.82
C VAL A 420 26.10 16.67 -0.60
N GLU A 421 26.73 17.54 0.21
CA GLU A 421 28.17 17.48 0.52
C GLU A 421 28.59 16.11 1.07
N ILE A 422 27.76 15.51 1.95
CA ILE A 422 28.03 14.19 2.55
C ILE A 422 27.51 13.01 1.71
N GLY A 423 26.89 13.27 0.56
CA GLY A 423 26.41 12.24 -0.38
C GLY A 423 25.17 11.45 0.07
N VAL A 424 24.34 12.00 0.96
CA VAL A 424 23.05 11.38 1.33
C VAL A 424 21.88 11.90 0.48
N VAL A 425 22.08 13.01 -0.23
CA VAL A 425 21.27 13.48 -1.35
C VAL A 425 22.19 13.55 -2.58
N ASP A 426 21.80 12.90 -3.67
CA ASP A 426 22.63 12.81 -4.88
C ASP A 426 22.63 14.13 -5.68
N GLU A 427 21.46 14.76 -5.82
CA GLU A 427 21.30 15.97 -6.64
C GLU A 427 20.08 16.78 -6.17
N VAL A 428 20.21 18.12 -6.21
CA VAL A 428 19.06 19.04 -6.15
C VAL A 428 18.56 19.25 -7.57
N ILE A 429 17.31 18.87 -7.84
CA ILE A 429 16.72 18.90 -9.17
C ILE A 429 15.60 19.91 -9.25
N GLU A 430 15.41 20.51 -10.43
CA GLU A 430 14.24 21.33 -10.70
C GLU A 430 12.95 20.49 -10.70
N PRO A 431 11.83 21.01 -10.15
CA PRO A 431 10.57 20.29 -10.15
C PRO A 431 10.15 19.79 -11.54
N ALA A 432 10.43 20.57 -12.58
CA ALA A 432 10.09 20.23 -13.96
C ALA A 432 10.78 18.97 -14.51
N ASP A 433 11.96 18.64 -13.96
CA ASP A 433 12.77 17.50 -14.37
C ASP A 433 12.44 16.22 -13.59
N THR A 434 11.61 16.32 -12.55
CA THR A 434 11.31 15.24 -11.60
C THR A 434 11.05 13.90 -12.29
N ARG A 435 10.07 13.88 -13.20
CA ARG A 435 9.63 12.65 -13.86
C ARG A 435 10.75 11.95 -14.62
N ARG A 436 11.56 12.72 -15.36
CA ARG A 436 12.71 12.22 -16.11
C ARG A 436 13.80 11.70 -15.19
N ARG A 437 14.16 12.46 -14.15
CA ARG A 437 15.22 12.08 -13.20
C ARG A 437 14.86 10.81 -12.42
N LEU A 438 13.61 10.66 -12.03
CA LEU A 438 13.11 9.45 -11.38
C LEU A 438 13.19 8.24 -12.33
N ALA A 439 12.73 8.38 -13.57
CA ALA A 439 12.81 7.30 -14.56
C ALA A 439 14.28 6.93 -14.87
N ASP A 440 15.15 7.90 -15.08
CA ASP A 440 16.58 7.66 -15.33
C ASP A 440 17.27 6.94 -14.17
N ALA A 441 16.95 7.32 -12.93
CA ALA A 441 17.50 6.68 -11.74
C ALA A 441 17.01 5.23 -11.58
N LEU A 442 15.72 4.97 -11.84
CA LEU A 442 15.18 3.61 -11.83
C LEU A 442 15.76 2.74 -12.95
N LEU A 443 16.07 3.32 -14.13
CA LEU A 443 16.68 2.58 -15.24
C LEU A 443 18.12 2.15 -14.92
N ARG A 444 18.89 3.02 -14.26
CA ARG A 444 20.29 2.75 -13.90
C ARG A 444 20.44 1.74 -12.76
N ALA A 445 19.44 1.63 -11.90
CA ALA A 445 19.46 0.71 -10.78
C ALA A 445 19.36 -0.75 -11.25
N VAL A 446 20.05 -1.65 -10.56
CA VAL A 446 20.01 -3.09 -10.89
C VAL A 446 18.60 -3.63 -10.63
N PRO A 447 17.95 -4.28 -11.60
CA PRO A 447 16.62 -4.86 -11.42
C PRO A 447 16.71 -6.10 -10.52
N LEU A 448 16.45 -5.91 -9.23
CA LEU A 448 16.35 -6.97 -8.23
C LEU A 448 14.91 -7.14 -7.75
N ARG A 449 14.63 -8.25 -7.07
CA ARG A 449 13.36 -8.59 -6.44
C ARG A 449 13.65 -9.25 -5.10
N GLY A 450 12.89 -8.89 -4.07
CA GLY A 450 12.98 -9.50 -2.75
C GLY A 450 12.68 -10.98 -2.78
N ASN A 451 13.42 -11.76 -1.99
CA ASN A 451 13.15 -13.17 -1.75
C ASN A 451 12.57 -13.36 -0.35
N HIS A 452 11.37 -12.83 -0.14
CA HIS A 452 10.63 -12.94 1.11
C HIS A 452 9.12 -12.96 0.82
N THR A 453 8.33 -13.42 1.79
CA THR A 453 6.87 -13.38 1.71
C THR A 453 6.32 -11.99 2.02
N ASN A 454 5.10 -11.70 1.60
CA ASN A 454 4.38 -10.46 1.94
C ASN A 454 3.42 -10.71 3.13
N ILE A 455 4.00 -10.97 4.30
CA ILE A 455 3.21 -11.30 5.50
C ILE A 455 2.20 -10.18 5.85
N PRO A 456 0.97 -10.51 6.28
CA PRO A 456 0.08 -9.53 6.91
C PRO A 456 0.75 -8.87 8.12
N LEU A 457 0.55 -7.55 8.30
CA LEU A 457 1.21 -6.74 9.33
C LEU A 457 0.22 -6.14 10.33
#